data_AF-A0A6M7TRB7-F1
#
_entry.id   AF-A0A6M7TRB7-F1
#
_cell.length_a   1.000
_cell.length_b   1.000
_cell.length_c   1.000
_cell.angle_alpha   90.00
_cell.angle_beta   90.00
_cell.angle_gamma   90.00
#
_symmetry.space_group_name_H-M   'P 1'
#
loop_
_entity.id
_entity.type
_entity.pdbx_description
1 polymer ?
#
loop_
_entity_poly.entity_id
_entity_poly.type
_entity_poly.pdbx_seq_one_letter_code
_entity_poly.pdbx_strand_id
1 'polypeptide(L)'
;MWLQQALRPAYTGRIDGVLGMGTLAALKADKNNDALIDRICSARMAFLKHLSTFGTFGRGWTARVAEVRAIGQAWATGQVPQAANFVDGGQAKAFVDDANAAPSTAPADLATGAGTGGLGLSGYLYDLQNQLSPLSYTSEWIGKVVVVVALASAVLAIGGLGYRWYANRKAKRLAAALGTAPA
;
A
#
# COMPACT_ATOMS: atom_id res chain seq x y z
N MET A 1 5.33 14.14 10.18
CA MET A 1 5.07 13.53 8.86
C MET A 1 3.60 13.61 8.44
N TRP A 2 2.61 13.26 9.28
CA TRP A 2 1.18 13.26 8.88
C TRP A 2 0.65 14.64 8.43
N LEU A 3 1.13 15.74 9.01
CA LEU A 3 0.79 17.08 8.52
C LEU A 3 1.23 17.29 7.06
N GLN A 4 2.49 17.02 6.74
CA GLN A 4 3.01 17.14 5.37
C GLN A 4 2.26 16.21 4.39
N GLN A 5 1.85 15.02 4.82
CA GLN A 5 0.98 14.14 4.02
C GLN A 5 -0.41 14.77 3.77
N ALA A 6 -1.03 15.32 4.82
CA ALA A 6 -2.36 15.94 4.75
C ALA A 6 -2.40 17.25 3.94
N LEU A 7 -1.24 17.89 3.75
CA LEU A 7 -1.08 19.10 2.94
C LEU A 7 -0.87 18.82 1.44
N ARG A 8 -0.76 17.55 1.02
CA ARG A 8 -0.72 17.23 -0.42
C ARG A 8 -2.08 17.47 -1.08
N PRO A 9 -2.12 17.90 -2.36
CA PRO A 9 -0.99 18.12 -3.27
C PRO A 9 -0.29 19.48 -3.14
N ALA A 10 -0.77 20.39 -2.28
CA ALA A 10 -0.18 21.73 -2.13
C ALA A 10 1.27 21.71 -1.60
N TYR A 11 1.60 20.74 -0.75
CA TYR A 11 2.97 20.47 -0.33
C TYR A 11 3.67 19.46 -1.26
N THR A 12 4.66 19.92 -2.03
CA THR A 12 5.43 19.09 -2.98
C THR A 12 6.78 18.61 -2.45
N GLY A 13 7.13 18.99 -1.22
CA GLY A 13 8.39 18.60 -0.58
C GLY A 13 8.44 17.15 -0.09
N ARG A 14 9.62 16.75 0.40
CA ARG A 14 9.81 15.43 1.02
C ARG A 14 9.09 15.37 2.37
N ILE A 15 8.38 14.29 2.63
CA ILE A 15 7.76 14.04 3.94
C ILE A 15 8.86 13.58 4.90
N ASP A 16 9.45 14.52 5.64
CA ASP A 16 10.57 14.30 6.56
C ASP A 16 10.22 14.61 8.02
N GLY A 17 9.05 15.23 8.27
CA GLY A 17 8.64 15.69 9.58
C GLY A 17 9.23 17.05 10.00
N VAL A 18 10.05 17.68 9.17
CA VAL A 18 10.66 18.99 9.43
C VAL A 18 9.76 20.10 8.91
N LEU A 19 9.34 21.00 9.81
CA LEU A 19 8.46 22.13 9.47
C LEU A 19 9.24 23.28 8.82
N GLY A 20 9.66 23.10 7.56
CA GLY A 20 10.31 24.14 6.76
C GLY A 20 9.32 25.10 6.07
N MET A 21 9.87 26.09 5.35
CA MET A 21 9.10 27.13 4.65
C MET A 21 8.05 26.58 3.69
N GLY A 22 8.35 25.50 2.95
CA GLY A 22 7.38 24.86 2.06
C GLY A 22 6.17 24.29 2.82
N THR A 23 6.39 23.73 4.02
CA THR A 23 5.30 23.21 4.86
C THR A 23 4.43 24.36 5.37
N LEU A 24 5.05 25.45 5.82
CA LEU A 24 4.34 26.64 6.30
C LEU A 24 3.56 27.35 5.19
N ALA A 25 4.12 27.42 3.98
CA ALA A 25 3.45 27.98 2.81
C ALA A 25 2.20 27.16 2.45
N ALA A 26 2.32 25.84 2.37
CA ALA A 26 1.19 24.94 2.12
C ALA A 26 0.13 25.02 3.23
N LEU A 27 0.56 25.11 4.50
CA LEU A 27 -0.34 25.30 5.63
C LEU A 27 -1.11 26.63 5.55
N LYS A 28 -0.44 27.73 5.19
CA LYS A 28 -1.07 29.05 5.04
C LYS A 28 -2.05 29.10 3.87
N ALA A 29 -1.81 28.30 2.83
CA ALA A 29 -2.68 28.19 1.68
C ALA A 29 -3.98 27.44 2.01
N ASP A 30 -3.95 26.47 2.93
CA ASP A 30 -5.14 25.78 3.40
C ASP A 30 -6.00 26.71 4.27
N LYS A 31 -7.29 26.79 3.95
CA LYS A 31 -8.26 27.67 4.62
C LYS A 31 -9.26 26.91 5.50
N ASN A 32 -9.30 25.58 5.38
CA ASN A 32 -10.27 24.77 6.10
C ASN A 32 -9.56 23.95 7.19
N ASN A 33 -9.43 24.56 8.37
CA ASN A 33 -8.77 23.94 9.52
C ASN A 33 -9.46 22.65 9.96
N ASP A 34 -10.81 22.61 9.93
CA ASP A 34 -11.58 21.41 10.28
C ASP A 34 -11.24 20.24 9.35
N ALA A 35 -11.29 20.47 8.04
CA ALA A 35 -10.94 19.45 7.05
C ALA A 35 -9.45 19.06 7.13
N LEU A 36 -8.55 19.99 7.44
CA LEU A 36 -7.13 19.69 7.61
C LEU A 36 -6.90 18.76 8.81
N ILE A 37 -7.57 19.02 9.94
CA ILE A 37 -7.50 18.17 11.14
C ILE A 37 -7.99 16.76 10.83
N ASP A 38 -9.09 16.63 10.09
CA ASP A 38 -9.57 15.31 9.66
C ASP A 38 -8.53 14.58 8.80
N ARG A 39 -7.94 15.25 7.79
CA ARG A 39 -6.92 14.64 6.93
C ARG A 39 -5.69 14.19 7.71
N ILE A 40 -5.24 14.98 8.70
CA ILE A 40 -4.11 14.60 9.58
C ILE A 40 -4.46 13.36 10.39
N CYS A 41 -5.64 13.32 11.01
CA CYS A 41 -6.09 12.19 11.82
C CYS A 41 -6.30 10.93 10.97
N SER A 42 -6.79 11.10 9.74
CA SER A 42 -6.97 10.03 8.77
C SER A 42 -5.63 9.46 8.27
N ALA A 43 -4.63 10.31 8.01
CA ALA A 43 -3.27 9.88 7.70
C ALA A 43 -2.63 9.11 8.86
N ARG A 44 -2.81 9.59 10.10
CA ARG A 44 -2.37 8.88 11.31
C ARG A 44 -3.03 7.51 11.43
N MET A 45 -4.35 7.40 11.24
CA MET A 45 -5.04 6.11 11.28
C MET A 45 -4.62 5.17 10.16
N ALA A 46 -4.32 5.70 8.97
CA ALA A 46 -3.81 4.89 7.87
C ALA A 46 -2.48 4.25 8.23
N PHE A 47 -1.55 5.01 8.82
CA PHE A 47 -0.28 4.48 9.34
C PHE A 47 -0.51 3.35 10.36
N LEU A 48 -1.32 3.63 11.40
CA LEU A 48 -1.54 2.70 12.49
C LEU A 48 -2.14 1.37 12.03
N LYS A 49 -3.09 1.40 11.08
CA LYS A 49 -3.72 0.18 10.51
C LYS A 49 -2.75 -0.72 9.74
N HIS A 50 -1.59 -0.19 9.33
CA HIS A 50 -0.57 -0.97 8.62
C HIS A 50 0.53 -1.51 9.54
N LEU A 51 0.39 -1.39 10.86
CA LEU A 51 1.31 -1.99 11.82
C LEU A 51 0.93 -3.44 12.13
N SER A 52 1.92 -4.31 12.32
CA SER A 52 1.72 -5.70 12.73
C SER A 52 1.07 -5.80 14.12
N THR A 53 1.36 -4.84 14.99
CA THR A 53 0.85 -4.74 16.36
C THR A 53 -0.55 -4.13 16.46
N PHE A 54 -1.16 -3.72 15.34
CA PHE A 54 -2.51 -3.13 15.32
C PHE A 54 -3.59 -4.08 15.88
N GLY A 55 -3.43 -5.39 15.73
CA GLY A 55 -4.36 -6.36 16.32
C GLY A 55 -4.47 -6.25 17.85
N THR A 56 -3.36 -5.94 18.52
CA THR A 56 -3.28 -5.82 19.98
C THR A 56 -3.68 -4.43 20.47
N PHE A 57 -3.13 -3.37 19.86
CA PHE A 57 -3.27 -1.99 20.37
C PHE A 57 -4.26 -1.12 19.58
N GLY A 58 -4.76 -1.62 18.45
CA GLY A 58 -5.53 -0.83 17.48
C GLY A 58 -6.81 -0.24 18.04
N ARG A 59 -7.48 -0.91 18.99
CA ARG A 59 -8.67 -0.35 19.66
C ARG A 59 -8.33 0.91 20.45
N GLY A 60 -7.27 0.87 21.25
CA GLY A 60 -6.81 2.00 22.06
C GLY A 60 -6.30 3.15 21.19
N TRP A 61 -5.53 2.86 20.14
CA TRP A 61 -5.10 3.88 19.20
C TRP A 61 -6.27 4.53 18.46
N THR A 62 -7.25 3.73 18.01
CA THR A 62 -8.43 4.26 17.29
C THR A 62 -9.23 5.21 18.17
N ALA A 63 -9.48 4.85 19.43
CA ALA A 63 -10.18 5.72 20.38
C ALA A 63 -9.45 7.05 20.58
N ARG A 64 -8.13 7.01 20.81
CA ARG A 64 -7.31 8.22 21.00
C ARG A 64 -7.25 9.12 19.77
N VAL A 65 -7.21 8.54 18.56
CA VAL A 65 -7.25 9.35 17.34
C VAL A 65 -8.63 9.97 17.11
N ALA A 66 -9.71 9.25 17.45
CA ALA A 66 -11.06 9.80 17.40
C ALA A 66 -11.24 10.95 18.40
N GLU A 67 -10.70 10.82 19.61
CA GLU A 67 -10.68 11.88 20.63
C GLU A 67 -9.90 13.11 20.16
N VAL A 68 -8.67 12.93 19.65
CA VAL A 68 -7.86 14.04 19.10
C VAL A 68 -8.57 14.73 17.95
N ARG A 69 -9.24 13.96 17.06
CA ARG A 69 -10.05 14.52 15.99
C ARG A 69 -11.16 15.39 16.55
N ALA A 70 -11.97 14.87 17.48
CA ALA A 70 -13.09 15.61 18.07
C ALA A 70 -12.64 16.90 18.78
N ILE A 71 -11.56 16.83 19.58
CA ILE A 71 -10.99 18.00 20.27
C ILE A 71 -10.49 19.03 19.25
N GLY A 72 -9.74 18.60 18.23
CA GLY A 72 -9.22 19.50 17.21
C GLY A 72 -10.32 20.18 16.40
N GLN A 73 -11.35 19.44 16.00
CA GLN A 73 -12.48 20.00 15.25
C GLN A 73 -13.30 20.98 16.10
N ALA A 74 -13.47 20.72 17.40
CA ALA A 74 -14.10 21.66 18.32
C ALA A 74 -13.32 22.99 18.36
N TRP A 75 -11.99 22.94 18.47
CA TRP A 75 -11.15 24.14 18.38
C TRP A 75 -11.28 24.87 17.04
N ALA A 76 -11.29 24.13 15.92
CA ALA A 76 -11.39 24.73 14.58
C ALA A 76 -12.73 25.44 14.34
N THR A 77 -13.79 24.98 15.01
CA THR A 77 -15.16 25.51 14.88
C THR A 77 -15.54 26.50 15.99
N GLY A 78 -14.63 26.79 16.92
CA GLY A 78 -14.87 27.71 18.05
C GLY A 78 -15.72 27.12 19.18
N GLN A 79 -15.92 25.80 19.18
CA GLN A 79 -16.60 25.09 20.26
C GLN A 79 -15.64 24.80 21.41
N VAL A 80 -16.18 24.65 22.63
CA VAL A 80 -15.39 24.24 23.79
C VAL A 80 -15.04 22.75 23.64
N PRO A 81 -13.75 22.38 23.60
CA PRO A 81 -13.35 20.97 23.50
C PRO A 81 -13.68 20.23 24.79
N GLN A 82 -13.88 18.91 24.67
CA GLN A 82 -13.82 18.02 25.83
C GLN A 82 -12.40 17.95 26.40
N ALA A 83 -12.29 17.65 27.71
CA ALA A 83 -10.99 17.38 28.34
C ALA A 83 -10.40 16.08 27.78
N ALA A 84 -9.10 16.10 27.46
CA ALA A 84 -8.41 14.91 26.98
C ALA A 84 -8.29 13.86 28.09
N ASN A 85 -8.63 12.61 27.78
CA ASN A 85 -8.51 11.50 28.70
C ASN A 85 -7.08 10.96 28.73
N PHE A 86 -6.50 10.88 29.93
CA PHE A 86 -5.23 10.18 30.14
C PHE A 86 -5.50 8.78 30.68
N VAL A 87 -4.87 7.78 30.08
CA VAL A 87 -4.92 6.39 30.53
C VAL A 87 -3.49 5.93 30.72
N ASP A 88 -3.17 5.40 31.90
CA ASP A 88 -1.84 4.88 32.18
C ASP A 88 -1.46 3.74 31.21
N GLY A 89 -0.20 3.72 30.78
CA GLY A 89 0.29 2.90 29.67
C GLY A 89 -0.13 3.36 28.27
N GLY A 90 -0.99 4.38 28.15
CA GLY A 90 -1.48 4.90 26.87
C GLY A 90 -0.46 5.69 26.05
N GLN A 91 0.68 6.03 26.66
CA GLN A 91 1.82 6.73 26.06
C GLN A 91 2.70 5.86 25.15
N ALA A 92 2.47 4.54 25.11
CA ALA A 92 3.24 3.63 24.27
C ALA A 92 3.18 4.07 22.80
N LYS A 93 4.37 4.30 22.20
CA LYS A 93 4.50 4.79 20.83
C LYS A 93 4.38 3.62 19.85
N ALA A 94 3.72 3.91 18.73
CA ALA A 94 3.80 3.07 17.55
C ALA A 94 5.10 3.37 16.80
N PHE A 95 5.94 2.36 16.60
CA PHE A 95 7.19 2.51 15.86
C PHE A 95 6.97 2.20 14.38
N VAL A 96 7.77 2.85 13.53
CA VAL A 96 7.76 2.57 12.08
C VAL A 96 8.30 1.17 11.77
N ASP A 97 9.17 0.64 12.62
CA ASP A 97 9.75 -0.70 12.49
C ASP A 97 8.70 -1.82 12.64
N ASP A 98 7.56 -1.52 13.28
CA ASP A 98 6.42 -2.44 13.39
C ASP A 98 5.54 -2.46 12.13
N ALA A 99 5.87 -1.67 11.10
CA ALA A 99 5.10 -1.63 9.86
C ALA A 99 5.17 -2.97 9.13
N ASN A 100 4.02 -3.44 8.63
CA ASN A 100 3.96 -4.65 7.82
C ASN A 100 4.82 -4.50 6.56
N ALA A 101 5.55 -5.56 6.20
CA ALA A 101 6.29 -5.60 4.95
C ALA A 101 5.36 -5.54 3.73
N ALA A 102 5.81 -4.90 2.66
CA ALA A 102 5.10 -4.92 1.39
C ALA A 102 5.04 -6.36 0.84
N PRO A 103 3.92 -6.79 0.22
CA PRO A 103 3.85 -8.10 -0.42
C PRO A 103 4.87 -8.20 -1.55
N SER A 104 5.62 -9.31 -1.60
CA SER A 104 6.55 -9.58 -2.69
C SER A 104 5.82 -9.89 -4.00
N THR A 105 6.30 -9.36 -5.12
CA THR A 105 5.83 -9.71 -6.48
C THR A 105 6.52 -10.95 -7.04
N ALA A 106 7.55 -11.49 -6.37
CA ALA A 106 8.35 -12.60 -6.88
C ALA A 106 7.54 -13.83 -7.34
N PRO A 107 6.47 -14.28 -6.62
CA PRO A 107 5.65 -15.40 -7.09
C PRO A 107 4.91 -15.09 -8.40
N ALA A 108 4.47 -13.84 -8.59
CA ALA A 108 3.86 -13.43 -9.85
C ALA A 108 4.89 -13.31 -10.96
N ASP A 109 6.07 -12.76 -10.68
CA ASP A 109 7.13 -12.62 -11.68
C ASP A 109 7.63 -14.00 -12.16
N LEU A 110 7.63 -15.01 -11.28
CA LEU A 110 7.82 -16.42 -11.63
C LEU A 110 6.67 -16.95 -12.51
N ALA A 111 5.42 -16.78 -12.08
CA ALA A 111 4.25 -17.28 -12.80
C ALA A 111 4.07 -16.64 -14.19
N THR A 112 4.55 -15.41 -14.39
CA THR A 112 4.48 -14.69 -15.67
C THR A 112 5.78 -14.78 -16.48
N GLY A 113 6.81 -15.48 -16.01
CA GLY A 113 8.13 -15.54 -16.67
C GLY A 113 8.86 -14.20 -16.75
N ALA A 114 8.45 -13.20 -15.95
CA ALA A 114 9.00 -11.84 -15.99
C ALA A 114 10.36 -11.72 -15.26
N GLY A 115 10.79 -12.77 -14.56
CA GLY A 115 12.07 -12.83 -13.83
C GLY A 115 13.08 -13.86 -14.35
N THR A 116 12.70 -14.71 -15.31
CA THR A 116 13.56 -15.77 -15.88
C THR A 116 14.07 -15.33 -17.25
N GLY A 117 15.17 -14.57 -17.28
CA GLY A 117 15.96 -14.35 -18.50
C GLY A 117 15.21 -13.79 -19.72
N GLY A 118 14.60 -12.60 -19.61
CA GLY A 118 14.31 -11.69 -20.75
C GLY A 118 13.29 -12.13 -21.81
N LEU A 119 12.93 -13.41 -21.89
CA LEU A 119 11.92 -13.93 -22.81
C LEU A 119 10.61 -14.03 -22.04
N GLY A 120 9.76 -13.01 -22.17
CA GLY A 120 8.40 -13.07 -21.63
C GLY A 120 7.63 -14.28 -22.19
N LEU A 121 6.41 -14.51 -21.68
CA LEU A 121 5.54 -15.64 -22.08
C LEU A 121 5.56 -15.95 -23.59
N SER A 122 5.63 -14.94 -24.46
CA SER A 122 5.70 -15.10 -25.91
C SER A 122 6.96 -15.83 -26.40
N GLY A 123 8.14 -15.53 -25.86
CA GLY A 123 9.39 -16.17 -26.25
C GLY A 123 9.46 -17.64 -25.79
N TYR A 124 8.98 -17.91 -24.58
CA TYR A 124 8.85 -19.28 -24.07
C TYR A 124 7.85 -20.10 -24.89
N LEU A 125 6.67 -19.55 -25.18
CA LEU A 125 5.65 -20.24 -25.98
C LEU A 125 6.12 -20.53 -27.41
N TYR A 126 6.87 -19.61 -28.03
CA TYR A 126 7.43 -19.80 -29.37
C TYR A 126 8.49 -20.92 -29.38
N ASP A 127 9.38 -20.96 -28.39
CA ASP A 127 10.40 -22.01 -28.28
C ASP A 127 9.78 -23.38 -27.96
N LEU A 128 8.78 -23.41 -27.07
CA LEU A 128 7.99 -24.63 -26.79
C LEU A 128 7.30 -25.13 -28.05
N GLN A 129 6.71 -24.23 -28.84
CA GLN A 129 6.01 -24.59 -30.07
C GLN A 129 6.98 -25.17 -31.10
N ASN A 130 8.17 -24.61 -31.25
CA ASN A 130 9.19 -25.15 -32.15
C ASN A 130 9.72 -26.53 -31.70
N GLN A 131 9.88 -26.76 -30.39
CA GLN A 131 10.30 -28.07 -29.85
C GLN A 131 9.20 -29.13 -29.92
N LEU A 132 7.94 -28.75 -29.73
CA LEU A 132 6.80 -29.67 -29.68
C LEU A 132 6.18 -29.95 -31.05
N SER A 133 6.38 -29.08 -32.04
CA SER A 133 5.91 -29.29 -33.43
C SER A 133 6.26 -30.67 -34.00
N PRO A 134 7.52 -31.16 -33.93
CA PRO A 134 7.88 -32.49 -34.45
C PRO A 134 7.27 -33.66 -33.65
N LEU A 135 6.89 -33.46 -32.38
CA LEU A 135 6.32 -34.49 -31.51
C LEU A 135 4.79 -34.55 -31.57
N SER A 136 4.11 -33.50 -32.04
CA SER A 136 2.65 -33.49 -32.12
C SER A 136 2.08 -34.45 -33.17
N TYR A 137 2.89 -34.81 -34.18
CA TYR A 137 2.49 -35.70 -35.28
C TYR A 137 2.53 -37.19 -34.93
N THR A 138 3.07 -37.59 -33.78
CA THR A 138 3.33 -39.01 -33.46
C THR A 138 2.30 -39.65 -32.52
N SER A 139 1.43 -38.90 -31.83
CA SER A 139 0.40 -39.51 -30.96
C SER A 139 -0.71 -38.55 -30.49
N GLU A 140 -1.97 -38.97 -30.63
CA GLU A 140 -3.17 -38.22 -30.22
C GLU A 140 -3.25 -37.96 -28.69
N TRP A 141 -2.68 -38.83 -27.85
CA TRP A 141 -2.68 -38.65 -26.39
C TRP A 141 -1.70 -37.56 -25.94
N ILE A 142 -0.58 -37.38 -26.64
CA ILE A 142 0.42 -36.34 -26.36
C ILE A 142 -0.17 -34.96 -26.62
N GLY A 143 -0.94 -34.82 -27.71
CA GLY A 143 -1.66 -33.58 -28.02
C GLY A 143 -2.59 -33.13 -26.89
N LYS A 144 -3.34 -34.06 -26.27
CA LYS A 144 -4.23 -33.75 -25.13
C LYS A 144 -3.44 -33.24 -23.92
N VAL A 145 -2.29 -33.84 -23.61
CA VAL A 145 -1.43 -33.41 -22.48
C VAL A 145 -0.87 -31.99 -22.72
N VAL A 146 -0.40 -31.70 -23.93
CA VAL A 146 0.13 -30.37 -24.27
C VAL A 146 -0.95 -29.29 -24.11
N VAL A 147 -2.18 -29.55 -24.57
CA VAL A 147 -3.30 -28.62 -24.40
C VAL A 147 -3.60 -28.37 -22.92
N VAL A 148 -3.62 -29.41 -22.08
CA VAL A 148 -3.84 -29.26 -20.63
C VAL A 148 -2.75 -28.42 -19.97
N VAL A 149 -1.48 -28.67 -20.32
CA VAL A 149 -0.34 -27.88 -19.78
C VAL A 149 -0.39 -26.43 -20.26
N ALA A 150 -0.75 -26.19 -21.53
CA ALA A 150 -0.90 -24.84 -22.07
C ALA A 150 -2.01 -24.07 -21.35
N LEU A 151 -3.17 -24.71 -21.11
CA LEU A 151 -4.27 -24.12 -20.36
C LEU A 151 -3.88 -23.84 -18.91
N ALA A 152 -3.21 -24.78 -18.23
CA ALA A 152 -2.71 -24.59 -16.87
C ALA A 152 -1.72 -23.43 -16.78
N SER A 153 -0.80 -23.31 -17.75
CA SER A 153 0.17 -22.22 -17.83
C SER A 153 -0.52 -20.86 -18.07
N ALA A 154 -1.54 -20.81 -18.93
CA ALA A 154 -2.33 -19.61 -19.14
C ALA A 154 -3.06 -19.16 -17.88
N VAL A 155 -3.64 -20.10 -17.12
CA VAL A 155 -4.29 -19.80 -15.83
C VAL A 155 -3.28 -19.27 -14.81
N LEU A 156 -2.09 -19.88 -14.70
CA LEU A 156 -1.03 -19.41 -13.82
C LEU A 156 -0.55 -18.01 -14.19
N ALA A 157 -0.39 -17.72 -15.49
CA ALA A 157 0.01 -16.39 -15.96
C ALA A 157 -1.05 -15.32 -15.64
N ILE A 158 -2.33 -15.61 -15.87
CA ILE A 158 -3.44 -14.71 -15.53
C ILE A 158 -3.50 -14.48 -14.01
N GLY A 159 -3.39 -15.54 -13.23
CA GLY A 159 -3.33 -15.46 -11.77
C GLY A 159 -2.14 -14.63 -11.28
N GLY A 160 -0.97 -14.82 -11.89
CA GLY A 160 0.24 -14.04 -11.61
C GLY A 160 0.07 -12.55 -11.90
N LEU A 161 -0.49 -12.19 -13.06
CA LEU A 161 -0.79 -10.80 -13.40
C LEU A 161 -1.78 -10.16 -12.41
N GLY A 162 -2.85 -10.89 -12.05
CA GLY A 162 -3.81 -10.45 -11.05
C GLY A 162 -3.18 -10.24 -9.67
N TYR A 163 -2.36 -11.18 -9.21
CA TYR A 163 -1.64 -11.07 -7.94
C TYR A 163 -0.64 -9.92 -7.94
N ARG A 164 0.12 -9.71 -9.02
CA ARG A 164 1.05 -8.58 -9.16
C ARG A 164 0.33 -7.24 -9.08
N TRP A 165 -0.82 -7.09 -9.73
CA TRP A 165 -1.64 -5.89 -9.61
C TRP A 165 -2.07 -5.65 -8.16
N TYR A 166 -2.56 -6.69 -7.48
CA TYR A 166 -2.94 -6.62 -6.07
C TYR A 166 -1.77 -6.23 -5.16
N ALA A 167 -0.63 -6.91 -5.30
CA ALA A 167 0.59 -6.68 -4.52
C ALA A 167 1.10 -5.24 -4.70
N ASN A 168 1.17 -4.77 -5.93
CA ASN A 168 1.56 -3.39 -6.24
C ASN A 168 0.58 -2.36 -5.64
N ARG A 169 -0.72 -2.61 -5.72
CA ARG A 169 -1.73 -1.72 -5.13
C ARG A 169 -1.61 -1.67 -3.60
N LYS A 170 -1.34 -2.80 -2.96
CA LYS A 170 -1.14 -2.88 -1.51
C LYS A 170 0.17 -2.22 -1.08
N ALA A 171 1.26 -2.42 -1.82
CA ALA A 171 2.54 -1.74 -1.59
C ALA A 171 2.41 -0.22 -1.71
N LYS A 172 1.70 0.28 -2.73
CA LYS A 172 1.43 1.73 -2.88
C LYS A 172 0.64 2.31 -1.70
N ARG A 173 -0.38 1.60 -1.21
CA ARG A 173 -1.18 2.02 -0.04
C ARG A 173 -0.33 2.07 1.23
N LEU A 174 0.53 1.08 1.43
CA LEU A 174 1.49 1.04 2.54
C LEU A 174 2.47 2.22 2.45
N ALA A 175 3.08 2.45 1.29
CA ALA A 175 4.01 3.56 1.09
C ALA A 175 3.35 4.93 1.32
N ALA A 176 2.10 5.10 0.87
CA ALA A 176 1.33 6.31 1.15
C ALA A 176 1.09 6.50 2.66
N ALA A 177 0.70 5.44 3.37
CA ALA A 177 0.47 5.48 4.82
C ALA A 177 1.75 5.77 5.62
N LEU A 178 2.90 5.25 5.17
CA LEU A 178 4.20 5.50 5.77
C LEU A 178 4.79 6.87 5.38
N GLY A 179 4.21 7.57 4.41
CA GLY A 179 4.74 8.83 3.89
C GLY A 179 5.98 8.66 3.00
N THR A 180 6.25 7.44 2.53
CA THR A 180 7.37 7.12 1.63
C THR A 180 6.96 7.16 0.16
N ALA A 181 5.69 7.46 -0.14
CA ALA A 181 5.22 7.63 -1.51
C ALA A 181 5.84 8.88 -2.19
N PRO A 182 6.22 8.78 -3.47
CA PRO A 182 6.73 9.91 -4.23
C PRO A 182 5.73 11.07 -4.29
N ALA A 183 6.23 12.30 -4.43
CA ALA A 183 5.47 13.56 -4.51
C ALA A 183 4.43 13.54 -5.63
#